data_AF-A0A1D6M0Q3-F1
#
_entry.id   AF-A0A1D6M0Q3-F1
#
_cell.length_a   1.000
_cell.length_b   1.000
_cell.length_c   1.000
_cell.angle_alpha   90.00
_cell.angle_beta   90.00
_cell.angle_gamma   90.00
#
_symmetry.space_group_name_H-M   'P 1'
#
loop_
_entity.id
_entity.type
_entity.pdbx_description
1 polymer ?
#
loop_
_entity_poly.entity_id
_entity_poly.type
_entity_poly.pdbx_seq_one_letter_code
_entity_poly.pdbx_strand_id
1 'polypeptide(L)'
;MHARFLSAPSPASAAPSPYVRLAFTGARPRRACWKPRGPASASAPPPRPLHSLCARASMQPASPAHDGHGGPPVHGVSNTVIGVLGGGQLGKMLCHAASQMGIRIVILDPLPGCPASSVCDEHVIGSFNDEDTVREFAKRCGVLTVEIEHVDVTTLEKLEKQGVDCEPNASTIMIIQDKYRQKKHFSRCEIPLPDFMEVDTLRSIEEAGEKFGYPLMVKSKRLAYDGRGNAVAKNKEELPSVVASLGGFERGLYVERWTPFVKELSVIVARSRDNSTVCYPVVETVHKENICHVVEAPADVSNKIKKLATSVAEKAIKSLEGAGVFAVELFLTEDDQVCFGLSTYFFKIYSSCSGVYIIILVLFFL
;
A
#
# COMPACT_ATOMS: atom_id res chain seq x y z
N MET A 1 23.82 -6.20 -46.12
CA MET A 1 22.88 -6.75 -47.10
C MET A 1 21.55 -7.00 -46.41
N HIS A 2 20.48 -6.37 -46.92
CA HIS A 2 19.03 -6.59 -46.76
C HIS A 2 18.53 -7.50 -45.62
N ALA A 3 17.80 -7.00 -44.61
CA ALA A 3 16.41 -6.50 -44.61
C ALA A 3 15.33 -7.59 -44.78
N ARG A 4 14.48 -7.76 -43.74
CA ARG A 4 13.00 -7.91 -43.87
C ARG A 4 12.33 -7.75 -42.50
N PHE A 5 11.68 -6.60 -42.34
CA PHE A 5 10.61 -6.35 -41.37
C PHE A 5 9.35 -7.12 -41.81
N LEU A 6 8.63 -7.71 -40.87
CA LEU A 6 7.23 -8.11 -41.07
C LEU A 6 6.35 -7.27 -40.16
N SER A 7 5.47 -6.54 -40.83
CA SER A 7 4.49 -5.58 -40.38
C SER A 7 3.28 -6.25 -39.70
N ALA A 8 2.84 -5.67 -38.59
CA ALA A 8 1.55 -5.94 -37.96
C ALA A 8 0.40 -5.29 -38.76
N PRO A 9 -0.80 -5.91 -38.81
CA PRO A 9 -1.96 -5.27 -39.41
C PRO A 9 -2.65 -4.29 -38.46
N SER A 10 -3.12 -3.19 -39.04
CA SER A 10 -3.90 -2.11 -38.41
C SER A 10 -5.39 -2.50 -38.26
N PRO A 11 -6.10 -2.08 -37.20
CA PRO A 11 -7.54 -2.29 -37.11
C PRO A 11 -8.31 -1.14 -37.80
N ALA A 12 -9.16 -1.51 -38.75
CA ALA A 12 -10.10 -0.62 -39.43
C ALA A 12 -11.44 -0.53 -38.69
N SER A 13 -11.90 0.72 -38.58
CA SER A 13 -13.29 1.25 -38.57
C SER A 13 -14.40 0.59 -37.74
N ALA A 14 -14.94 1.42 -36.85
CA ALA A 14 -16.19 1.26 -36.12
C ALA A 14 -17.45 1.28 -37.01
N ALA A 15 -18.50 0.59 -36.54
CA ALA A 15 -19.90 0.96 -36.72
C ALA A 15 -20.72 0.52 -35.48
N PRO A 16 -21.72 1.31 -35.03
CA PRO A 16 -22.32 1.19 -33.69
C PRO A 16 -23.54 0.24 -33.63
N SER A 17 -23.72 -0.37 -32.46
CA SER A 17 -24.91 -1.16 -32.07
C SER A 17 -26.08 -0.24 -31.64
N PRO A 18 -27.35 -0.59 -31.92
CA PRO A 18 -28.50 0.29 -31.67
C PRO A 18 -28.91 0.33 -30.19
N TYR A 19 -28.95 1.54 -29.64
CA TYR A 19 -29.52 1.86 -28.34
C TYR A 19 -31.05 1.76 -28.37
N VAL A 20 -31.63 0.89 -27.53
CA VAL A 20 -33.04 0.92 -27.15
C VAL A 20 -33.21 2.00 -26.07
N ARG A 21 -33.95 3.07 -26.39
CA ARG A 21 -34.39 4.10 -25.45
C ARG A 21 -35.57 3.58 -24.62
N LEU A 22 -35.37 3.43 -23.32
CA LEU A 22 -36.47 3.40 -22.35
C LEU A 22 -36.56 4.76 -21.67
N ALA A 23 -37.72 5.40 -21.86
CA ALA A 23 -38.07 6.68 -21.26
C ALA A 23 -38.37 6.50 -19.76
N PHE A 24 -37.67 7.24 -18.91
CA PHE A 24 -38.08 7.48 -17.53
C PHE A 24 -38.51 8.93 -17.37
N THR A 25 -39.81 9.09 -17.16
CA THR A 25 -40.49 10.32 -16.74
C THR A 25 -40.27 10.57 -15.24
N GLY A 26 -39.96 11.82 -14.88
CA GLY A 26 -40.51 12.42 -13.66
C GLY A 26 -39.55 12.80 -12.53
N ALA A 27 -39.65 14.08 -12.16
CA ALA A 27 -39.29 14.71 -10.87
C ALA A 27 -37.80 14.93 -10.49
N ARG A 28 -37.31 16.15 -10.80
CA ARG A 28 -36.14 16.77 -10.15
C ARG A 28 -36.53 17.43 -8.82
N PRO A 29 -35.75 17.26 -7.72
CA PRO A 29 -35.84 18.17 -6.58
C PRO A 29 -34.99 19.44 -6.79
N ARG A 30 -35.45 20.52 -6.17
CA ARG A 30 -35.05 21.92 -6.37
C ARG A 30 -33.61 22.21 -5.91
N ARG A 31 -32.85 22.92 -6.75
CA ARG A 31 -31.58 23.57 -6.38
C ARG A 31 -31.87 24.73 -5.42
N ALA A 32 -31.31 24.69 -4.22
CA ALA A 32 -31.21 25.86 -3.34
C ALA A 32 -30.09 26.77 -3.89
N CYS A 33 -30.49 27.95 -4.35
CA CYS A 33 -29.61 28.99 -4.87
C CYS A 33 -29.12 29.84 -3.68
N TRP A 34 -27.83 29.77 -3.36
CA TRP A 34 -27.19 30.62 -2.37
C TRP A 34 -26.93 32.00 -3.01
N LYS A 35 -27.57 33.05 -2.49
CA LYS A 35 -27.31 34.44 -2.90
C LYS A 35 -26.23 35.06 -1.99
N PRO A 36 -25.19 35.71 -2.52
CA PRO A 36 -24.26 36.48 -1.71
C PRO A 36 -24.93 37.75 -1.17
N ARG A 37 -24.78 38.03 0.13
CA ARG A 37 -25.19 39.30 0.74
C ARG A 37 -24.18 40.39 0.36
N GLY A 38 -24.68 41.54 -0.08
CA GLY A 38 -23.88 42.75 -0.29
C GLY A 38 -23.36 43.36 1.03
N PRO A 39 -22.40 44.31 0.95
CA PRO A 39 -21.71 44.82 2.13
C PRO A 39 -22.60 45.78 2.93
N ALA A 40 -22.66 45.56 4.25
CA ALA A 40 -23.24 46.51 5.20
C ALA A 40 -22.15 47.46 5.69
N SER A 41 -22.39 48.77 5.57
CA SER A 41 -21.54 49.84 6.09
C SER A 41 -21.71 50.00 7.60
N ALA A 42 -20.64 49.76 8.36
CA ALA A 42 -20.50 50.22 9.73
C ALA A 42 -19.05 50.64 9.96
N SER A 43 -18.87 51.92 10.28
CA SER A 43 -17.61 52.62 10.55
C SER A 43 -16.90 52.07 11.80
N ALA A 44 -15.68 51.56 11.64
CA ALA A 44 -14.78 51.20 12.74
C ALA A 44 -13.90 52.39 13.17
N PRO A 45 -13.54 52.53 14.46
CA PRO A 45 -12.63 53.57 14.94
C PRO A 45 -11.16 53.29 14.52
N PRO A 46 -10.29 54.32 14.49
CA PRO A 46 -8.94 54.20 13.95
C PRO A 46 -8.03 53.31 14.81
N PRO A 47 -7.03 52.64 14.21
CA PRO A 47 -6.11 51.76 14.94
C PRO A 47 -5.12 52.58 15.79
N ARG A 48 -4.78 52.05 16.97
CA ARG A 48 -3.71 52.57 17.84
C ARG A 48 -2.33 52.25 17.24
N PRO A 49 -1.27 53.04 17.52
CA PRO A 49 0.04 52.81 16.94
C PRO A 49 0.65 51.50 17.44
N LEU A 50 1.17 50.68 16.52
CA LEU A 50 2.00 49.53 16.83
C LEU A 50 3.35 50.01 17.38
N HIS A 51 3.63 49.71 18.65
CA HIS A 51 4.99 49.79 19.16
C HIS A 51 5.84 48.75 18.40
N SER A 52 6.85 49.22 17.68
CA SER A 52 7.86 48.38 17.05
C SER A 52 8.65 47.63 18.13
N LEU A 53 8.34 46.36 18.37
CA LEU A 53 9.23 45.46 19.08
C LEU A 53 10.40 45.10 18.16
N CYS A 54 11.41 45.96 18.16
CA CYS A 54 12.72 45.64 17.60
C CYS A 54 13.39 44.63 18.54
N ALA A 55 13.33 43.34 18.20
CA ALA A 55 14.16 42.34 18.89
C ALA A 55 15.63 42.60 18.52
N ARG A 56 16.37 43.28 19.40
CA ARG A 56 17.83 43.34 19.30
C ARG A 56 18.38 41.99 19.77
N ALA A 57 18.92 41.21 18.85
CA ALA A 57 19.79 40.09 19.19
C ALA A 57 21.06 40.65 19.86
N SER A 58 21.18 40.47 21.18
CA SER A 58 22.40 40.79 21.91
C SER A 58 23.44 39.70 21.64
N MET A 59 24.45 40.03 20.83
CA MET A 59 25.68 39.25 20.72
C MET A 59 26.53 39.52 21.97
N GLN A 60 26.30 38.78 23.04
CA GLN A 60 27.27 38.63 24.12
C GLN A 60 27.80 37.19 24.10
N PRO A 61 29.13 36.99 24.09
CA PRO A 61 29.70 35.65 24.17
C PRO A 61 29.37 35.05 25.54
N ALA A 62 28.77 33.85 25.53
CA ALA A 62 28.47 33.10 26.74
C ALA A 62 29.78 32.76 27.47
N SER A 63 29.81 33.02 28.78
CA SER A 63 30.90 32.57 29.67
C SER A 63 30.90 31.03 29.77
N PRO A 64 32.06 30.39 29.98
CA PRO A 64 32.13 28.93 30.04
C PRO A 64 31.47 28.44 31.34
N ALA A 65 30.36 27.72 31.21
CA ALA A 65 29.68 27.08 32.32
C ALA A 65 30.22 25.66 32.53
N HIS A 66 30.50 25.36 33.79
CA HIS A 66 30.98 24.11 34.36
C HIS A 66 30.24 22.85 33.90
N ASP A 67 31.01 21.77 33.72
CA ASP A 67 30.54 20.39 33.58
C ASP A 67 29.70 19.94 34.79
N GLY A 68 28.48 19.47 34.52
CA GLY A 68 27.57 18.90 35.51
C GLY A 68 26.33 18.27 34.86
N HIS A 69 26.26 16.94 34.90
CA HIS A 69 25.22 16.08 34.34
C HIS A 69 23.76 16.45 34.68
N GLY A 70 22.82 16.21 33.75
CA GLY A 70 21.41 16.01 34.09
C GLY A 70 20.32 16.58 33.17
N GLY A 71 20.61 16.98 31.94
CA GLY A 71 19.56 17.31 30.95
C GLY A 71 18.97 16.06 30.30
N PRO A 72 17.69 16.05 29.87
CA PRO A 72 17.17 14.97 29.02
C PRO A 72 18.08 14.85 27.78
N PRO A 73 18.35 13.63 27.28
CA PRO A 73 19.22 13.48 26.12
C PRO A 73 18.64 14.32 24.99
N VAL A 74 19.39 15.33 24.56
CA VAL A 74 19.12 15.99 23.29
C VAL A 74 19.41 14.90 22.26
N HIS A 75 18.36 14.25 21.76
CA HIS A 75 18.49 13.29 20.67
C HIS A 75 19.09 14.04 19.48
N GLY A 76 20.40 13.92 19.30
CA GLY A 76 21.08 14.38 18.10
C GLY A 76 20.45 13.71 16.88
N VAL A 77 20.53 14.40 15.73
CA VAL A 77 20.10 13.86 14.44
C VAL A 77 20.79 12.50 14.26
N SER A 78 20.01 11.42 14.18
CA SER A 78 20.57 10.08 14.03
C SER A 78 21.41 10.03 12.75
N ASN A 79 22.65 9.54 12.85
CA ASN A 79 23.48 9.31 11.67
C ASN A 79 23.06 8.06 10.88
N THR A 80 22.09 7.29 11.40
CA THR A 80 21.57 6.09 10.74
C THR A 80 20.99 6.43 9.38
N VAL A 81 21.49 5.75 8.37
CA VAL A 81 20.98 5.84 6.99
C VAL A 81 19.95 4.73 6.80
N ILE A 82 18.77 5.10 6.31
CA ILE A 82 17.76 4.12 5.90
C ILE A 82 17.92 3.86 4.40
N GLY A 83 18.26 2.62 4.05
CA GLY A 83 18.28 2.12 2.69
C GLY A 83 16.90 1.63 2.26
N VAL A 84 16.43 2.02 1.09
CA VAL A 84 15.13 1.60 0.55
C VAL A 84 15.33 0.87 -0.77
N LEU A 85 14.87 -0.38 -0.85
CA LEU A 85 14.81 -1.14 -2.09
C LEU A 85 13.56 -0.75 -2.87
N GLY A 86 13.75 -0.05 -3.98
CA GLY A 86 12.68 0.54 -4.81
C GLY A 86 12.55 2.05 -4.61
N GLY A 87 12.50 2.77 -5.72
CA GLY A 87 12.43 4.23 -5.79
C GLY A 87 11.10 4.75 -6.32
N GLY A 88 10.01 3.96 -6.18
CA GLY A 88 8.67 4.30 -6.65
C GLY A 88 8.02 5.48 -5.91
N GLN A 89 6.73 5.70 -6.17
CA GLN A 89 5.97 6.79 -5.55
C GLN A 89 5.88 6.69 -4.02
N LEU A 90 5.91 5.48 -3.45
CA LEU A 90 5.92 5.36 -1.99
C LEU A 90 7.28 5.70 -1.42
N GLY A 91 8.35 5.28 -2.10
CA GLY A 91 9.72 5.64 -1.73
C GLY A 91 9.85 7.15 -1.71
N LYS A 92 9.24 7.84 -2.68
CA LYS A 92 9.17 9.31 -2.70
C LYS A 92 8.43 9.88 -1.49
N MET A 93 7.26 9.35 -1.16
CA MET A 93 6.50 9.78 0.03
C MET A 93 7.26 9.51 1.34
N LEU A 94 7.99 8.39 1.38
CA LEU A 94 8.86 8.01 2.49
C LEU A 94 10.00 9.00 2.69
N CYS A 95 10.70 9.36 1.61
CA CYS A 95 11.75 10.37 1.63
C CYS A 95 11.22 11.72 2.14
N HIS A 96 10.02 12.14 1.72
CA HIS A 96 9.43 13.38 2.20
C HIS A 96 9.18 13.36 3.72
N ALA A 97 8.63 12.26 4.24
CA ALA A 97 8.42 12.11 5.68
C ALA A 97 9.74 12.05 6.46
N ALA A 98 10.71 11.27 5.98
CA ALA A 98 12.04 11.13 6.58
C ALA A 98 12.80 12.47 6.63
N SER A 99 12.73 13.26 5.56
CA SER A 99 13.36 14.57 5.48
C SER A 99 12.87 15.54 6.56
N GLN A 100 11.57 15.52 6.88
CA GLN A 100 11.00 16.34 7.97
C GLN A 100 11.55 15.96 9.35
N MET A 101 12.03 14.73 9.52
CA MET A 101 12.62 14.20 10.74
C MET A 101 14.15 14.27 10.75
N GLY A 102 14.77 14.80 9.67
CA GLY A 102 16.23 14.79 9.51
C GLY A 102 16.83 13.40 9.30
N ILE A 103 16.03 12.42 8.89
CA ILE A 103 16.47 11.05 8.61
C ILE A 103 16.96 10.97 7.16
N ARG A 104 18.16 10.41 6.97
CA ARG A 104 18.76 10.23 5.64
C ARG A 104 18.22 8.97 4.97
N ILE A 105 17.75 9.10 3.73
CA ILE A 105 17.24 8.01 2.91
C ILE A 105 18.13 7.86 1.68
N VAL A 106 18.64 6.64 1.50
CA VAL A 106 19.31 6.22 0.26
C VAL A 106 18.44 5.20 -0.43
N ILE A 107 18.27 5.30 -1.74
CA ILE A 107 17.41 4.38 -2.51
C ILE A 107 18.24 3.55 -3.49
N LEU A 108 17.83 2.30 -3.69
CA LEU A 108 18.31 1.44 -4.79
C LEU A 108 17.17 1.25 -5.78
N ASP A 109 17.36 1.74 -7.02
CA ASP A 109 16.37 1.57 -8.09
C ASP A 109 17.05 1.50 -9.46
N PRO A 110 16.63 0.60 -10.37
CA PRO A 110 17.25 0.45 -11.69
C PRO A 110 16.98 1.63 -12.63
N LEU A 111 15.94 2.42 -12.39
CA LEU A 111 15.57 3.56 -13.24
C LEU A 111 16.30 4.83 -12.76
N PRO A 112 17.21 5.43 -13.55
CA PRO A 112 17.96 6.63 -13.16
C PRO A 112 17.09 7.84 -12.75
N GLY A 113 15.86 7.91 -13.24
CA GLY A 113 14.88 8.94 -12.92
C GLY A 113 13.66 8.42 -12.18
N CYS A 114 13.82 7.44 -11.29
CA CYS A 114 12.72 6.93 -10.47
C CYS A 114 12.07 8.05 -9.60
N PRO A 115 10.78 7.95 -9.25
CA PRO A 115 10.09 9.02 -8.52
C PRO A 115 10.82 9.54 -7.27
N ALA A 116 11.40 8.64 -6.46
CA ALA A 116 12.07 8.97 -5.21
C ALA A 116 13.44 9.66 -5.41
N SER A 117 14.08 9.52 -6.58
CA SER A 117 15.41 10.12 -6.82
C SER A 117 15.41 11.65 -6.77
N SER A 118 14.24 12.26 -6.95
CA SER A 118 14.05 13.71 -6.85
C SER A 118 14.13 14.26 -5.42
N VAL A 119 14.10 13.41 -4.39
CA VAL A 119 13.93 13.81 -2.99
C VAL A 119 14.77 13.03 -1.98
N CYS A 120 15.36 11.88 -2.36
CA CYS A 120 16.27 11.12 -1.51
C CYS A 120 17.62 11.83 -1.36
N ASP A 121 18.39 11.46 -0.34
CA ASP A 121 19.76 11.97 -0.14
C ASP A 121 20.74 11.41 -1.19
N GLU A 122 20.59 10.13 -1.53
CA GLU A 122 21.40 9.47 -2.56
C GLU A 122 20.57 8.41 -3.28
N HIS A 123 20.77 8.33 -4.60
CA HIS A 123 20.19 7.30 -5.45
C HIS A 123 21.30 6.43 -6.05
N VAL A 124 21.29 5.15 -5.68
CA VAL A 124 22.13 4.13 -6.29
C VAL A 124 21.36 3.50 -7.45
N ILE A 125 21.93 3.60 -8.65
CA ILE A 125 21.35 2.99 -9.86
C ILE A 125 21.76 1.52 -9.89
N GLY A 126 20.78 0.63 -9.74
CA GLY A 126 21.04 -0.81 -9.74
C GLY A 126 19.76 -1.62 -9.51
N SER A 127 19.83 -2.90 -9.85
CA SER A 127 18.69 -3.81 -9.65
C SER A 127 18.59 -4.25 -8.20
N PHE A 128 17.43 -4.05 -7.58
CA PHE A 128 17.10 -4.65 -6.27
C PHE A 128 16.74 -6.15 -6.36
N ASN A 129 16.87 -6.75 -7.55
CA ASN A 129 16.78 -8.19 -7.79
C ASN A 129 18.15 -8.84 -8.08
N ASP A 130 19.23 -8.06 -7.99
CA ASP A 130 20.60 -8.55 -8.17
C ASP A 130 21.30 -8.65 -6.82
N GLU A 131 21.74 -9.86 -6.46
CA GLU A 131 22.33 -10.15 -5.15
C GLU A 131 23.54 -9.24 -4.84
N ASP A 132 24.48 -9.14 -5.79
CA ASP A 132 25.70 -8.36 -5.57
C ASP A 132 25.41 -6.86 -5.41
N THR A 133 24.48 -6.34 -6.21
CA THR A 133 24.02 -4.96 -6.11
C THR A 133 23.38 -4.68 -4.75
N VAL A 134 22.46 -5.54 -4.29
CA VAL A 134 21.78 -5.36 -3.00
C VAL A 134 22.77 -5.48 -1.84
N ARG A 135 23.73 -6.40 -1.92
CA ARG A 135 24.78 -6.56 -0.90
C ARG A 135 25.71 -5.36 -0.82
N GLU A 136 26.11 -4.78 -1.95
CA GLU A 136 26.93 -3.57 -1.97
C GLU A 136 26.16 -2.35 -1.45
N PHE A 137 24.88 -2.25 -1.82
CA PHE A 137 23.98 -1.21 -1.32
C PHE A 137 23.80 -1.27 0.20
N ALA A 138 23.59 -2.46 0.76
CA ALA A 138 23.38 -2.66 2.19
C ALA A 138 24.54 -2.15 3.06
N LYS A 139 25.78 -2.15 2.55
CA LYS A 139 26.95 -1.61 3.27
C LYS A 139 26.87 -0.11 3.56
N ARG A 140 26.00 0.62 2.86
CA ARG A 140 25.78 2.06 3.03
C ARG A 140 24.69 2.37 4.05
N CYS A 141 23.96 1.35 4.49
CA CYS A 141 22.71 1.49 5.22
C CYS A 141 22.90 1.04 6.68
N GLY A 142 22.28 1.77 7.61
CA GLY A 142 22.13 1.29 8.98
C GLY A 142 20.87 0.45 9.17
N VAL A 143 19.83 0.70 8.36
CA VAL A 143 18.61 -0.11 8.29
C VAL A 143 18.24 -0.27 6.81
N LEU A 144 17.82 -1.46 6.40
CA LEU A 144 17.35 -1.75 5.06
C LEU A 144 15.85 -2.01 5.08
N THR A 145 15.08 -1.34 4.22
CA THR A 145 13.65 -1.55 4.06
C THR A 145 13.26 -1.68 2.59
N VAL A 146 12.01 -2.03 2.32
CA VAL A 146 11.50 -2.31 0.97
C VAL A 146 10.31 -1.42 0.66
N GLU A 147 10.28 -0.87 -0.55
CA GLU A 147 9.12 -0.15 -1.08
C GLU A 147 8.18 -1.09 -1.85
N ILE A 148 8.78 -2.08 -2.51
CA ILE A 148 8.10 -2.99 -3.42
C ILE A 148 8.21 -4.42 -2.90
N GLU A 149 7.15 -5.22 -3.06
CA GLU A 149 7.15 -6.61 -2.63
C GLU A 149 8.04 -7.50 -3.51
N HIS A 150 8.36 -7.11 -4.75
CA HIS A 150 9.14 -7.92 -5.70
C HIS A 150 10.65 -7.67 -5.59
N VAL A 151 11.21 -8.00 -4.45
CA VAL A 151 12.65 -7.98 -4.14
C VAL A 151 13.22 -9.39 -4.01
N ASP A 152 14.54 -9.53 -4.14
CA ASP A 152 15.21 -10.80 -3.83
C ASP A 152 15.26 -11.06 -2.31
N VAL A 153 14.22 -11.73 -1.82
CA VAL A 153 14.09 -12.11 -0.42
C VAL A 153 15.18 -13.08 0.05
N THR A 154 15.78 -13.86 -0.87
CA THR A 154 16.89 -14.77 -0.53
C THR A 154 18.13 -13.97 -0.15
N THR A 155 18.40 -12.89 -0.88
CA THR A 155 19.48 -11.97 -0.55
C THR A 155 19.21 -11.23 0.76
N LEU A 156 17.97 -10.79 1.01
CA LEU A 156 17.61 -10.18 2.29
C LEU A 156 17.84 -11.13 3.47
N GLU A 157 17.44 -12.40 3.35
CA GLU A 157 17.65 -13.40 4.40
C GLU A 157 19.16 -13.66 4.66
N LYS A 158 19.99 -13.67 3.61
CA LYS A 158 21.45 -13.77 3.74
C LYS A 158 22.03 -12.56 4.46
N LEU A 159 21.54 -11.35 4.16
CA LEU A 159 21.98 -10.10 4.79
C LEU A 159 21.60 -10.06 6.28
N GLU A 160 20.38 -10.49 6.63
CA GLU A 160 19.96 -10.61 8.03
C GLU A 160 20.87 -11.57 8.81
N LYS A 161 21.20 -12.73 8.24
CA LYS A 161 22.13 -13.70 8.84
C LYS A 161 23.55 -13.13 9.00
N GLN A 162 23.92 -12.12 8.21
CA GLN A 162 25.18 -11.39 8.31
C GLN A 162 25.12 -10.21 9.29
N GLY A 163 23.98 -9.96 9.93
CA GLY A 163 23.78 -8.90 10.91
C GLY A 163 23.31 -7.56 10.33
N VAL A 164 22.89 -7.52 9.06
CA VAL A 164 22.22 -6.33 8.51
C VAL A 164 20.81 -6.24 9.09
N ASP A 165 20.46 -5.04 9.54
CA ASP A 165 19.15 -4.72 10.11
C ASP A 165 18.14 -4.52 8.95
N CYS A 166 17.35 -5.54 8.66
CA CYS A 166 16.35 -5.54 7.59
C CYS A 166 14.93 -5.50 8.17
N GLU A 167 14.11 -4.57 7.67
CA GLU A 167 12.79 -4.31 8.21
C GLU A 167 11.74 -4.05 7.11
N PRO A 168 10.61 -4.79 7.09
CA PRO A 168 10.32 -5.95 7.94
C PRO A 168 11.26 -7.12 7.63
N ASN A 169 11.27 -8.13 8.52
CA ASN A 169 12.10 -9.31 8.35
C ASN A 169 11.87 -9.98 6.98
N ALA A 170 12.91 -10.58 6.42
CA ALA A 170 12.86 -11.36 5.19
C ALA A 170 11.85 -12.52 5.29
N SER A 171 11.65 -13.07 6.49
CA SER A 171 10.59 -14.06 6.78
C SER A 171 9.20 -13.51 6.47
N THR A 172 8.91 -12.27 6.85
CA THR A 172 7.66 -11.57 6.54
C THR A 172 7.52 -11.30 5.05
N ILE A 173 8.58 -10.81 4.40
CA ILE A 173 8.59 -10.55 2.95
C ILE A 173 8.31 -11.85 2.17
N MET A 174 8.91 -12.97 2.57
CA MET A 174 8.71 -14.29 1.99
C MET A 174 7.25 -14.77 2.10
N ILE A 175 6.58 -14.45 3.21
CA ILE A 175 5.17 -14.78 3.44
C ILE A 175 4.27 -13.95 2.51
N ILE A 176 4.48 -12.63 2.43
CA ILE A 176 3.59 -11.71 1.68
C ILE A 176 3.76 -11.77 0.16
N GLN A 177 4.95 -12.14 -0.34
CA GLN A 177 5.24 -12.31 -1.77
C GLN A 177 4.43 -13.45 -2.40
N ASP A 178 4.05 -14.45 -1.61
CA ASP A 178 3.31 -15.64 -2.05
C ASP A 178 1.94 -15.66 -1.37
N LYS A 179 0.91 -15.21 -2.09
CA LYS A 179 -0.44 -15.00 -1.55
C LYS A 179 -1.05 -16.28 -0.97
N TYR A 180 -0.69 -17.46 -1.49
CA TYR A 180 -1.13 -18.71 -0.89
C TYR A 180 -0.37 -19.05 0.41
N ARG A 181 0.94 -18.81 0.48
CA ARG A 181 1.68 -18.91 1.75
C ARG A 181 1.15 -17.93 2.79
N GLN A 182 0.83 -16.70 2.38
CA GLN A 182 0.18 -15.71 3.23
C GLN A 182 -1.15 -16.24 3.80
N LYS A 183 -2.03 -16.78 2.95
CA LYS A 183 -3.29 -17.38 3.42
C LYS A 183 -3.09 -18.54 4.37
N LYS A 184 -2.13 -19.44 4.09
CA LYS A 184 -1.77 -20.52 5.02
C LYS A 184 -1.26 -20.00 6.36
N HIS A 185 -0.45 -18.94 6.35
CA HIS A 185 0.03 -18.30 7.58
C HIS A 185 -1.12 -17.76 8.41
N PHE A 186 -1.95 -16.92 7.82
CA PHE A 186 -3.09 -16.29 8.48
C PHE A 186 -4.17 -17.31 8.91
N SER A 187 -4.36 -18.39 8.17
CA SER A 187 -5.25 -19.49 8.56
C SER A 187 -4.77 -20.18 9.84
N ARG A 188 -3.46 -20.46 9.99
CA ARG A 188 -2.88 -21.02 11.23
C ARG A 188 -2.99 -20.07 12.42
N CYS A 189 -3.04 -18.76 12.16
CA CYS A 189 -3.24 -17.73 13.17
C CYS A 189 -4.72 -17.41 13.43
N GLU A 190 -5.64 -18.20 12.86
CA GLU A 190 -7.10 -18.02 13.01
C GLU A 190 -7.54 -16.60 12.62
N ILE A 191 -6.95 -16.05 11.56
CA ILE A 191 -7.46 -14.83 10.91
C ILE A 191 -8.64 -15.26 10.03
N PRO A 192 -9.81 -14.60 10.12
CA PRO A 192 -10.94 -14.93 9.27
C PRO A 192 -10.58 -14.75 7.79
N LEU A 193 -10.75 -15.80 6.99
CA LEU A 193 -10.40 -15.85 5.57
C LEU A 193 -11.51 -16.55 4.81
N PRO A 194 -11.77 -16.18 3.53
CA PRO A 194 -12.53 -17.03 2.63
C PRO A 194 -11.86 -18.40 2.48
N ASP A 195 -12.67 -19.45 2.36
CA ASP A 195 -12.17 -20.80 2.09
C ASP A 195 -11.27 -20.79 0.84
N PHE A 196 -10.13 -21.46 0.92
CA PHE A 196 -9.13 -21.45 -0.14
C PHE A 196 -8.48 -22.83 -0.31
N MET A 197 -7.97 -23.09 -1.51
CA MET A 197 -7.34 -24.37 -1.87
C MET A 197 -6.26 -24.15 -2.93
N GLU A 198 -5.13 -24.85 -2.79
CA GLU A 198 -4.10 -24.92 -3.84
C GLU A 198 -4.55 -25.82 -4.98
N VAL A 199 -4.30 -25.37 -6.22
CA VAL A 199 -4.66 -26.13 -7.42
C VAL A 199 -3.48 -26.16 -8.38
N ASP A 200 -3.27 -27.33 -8.97
CA ASP A 200 -2.13 -27.67 -9.82
C ASP A 200 -2.54 -28.44 -11.08
N THR A 201 -3.80 -28.83 -11.20
CA THR A 201 -4.37 -29.55 -12.33
C THR A 201 -5.81 -29.11 -12.57
N LEU A 202 -6.33 -29.39 -13.77
CA LEU A 202 -7.73 -29.09 -14.08
C LEU A 202 -8.69 -29.85 -13.14
N ARG A 203 -8.31 -31.06 -12.74
CA ARG A 203 -9.08 -31.86 -11.78
C ARG A 203 -9.11 -31.21 -10.40
N SER A 204 -7.98 -30.73 -9.87
CA SER A 204 -7.96 -30.13 -8.51
C SER A 204 -8.76 -28.83 -8.44
N ILE A 205 -8.84 -28.06 -9.54
CA ILE A 205 -9.73 -26.89 -9.59
C ILE A 205 -11.21 -27.26 -9.77
N GLU A 206 -11.54 -28.35 -10.47
CA GLU A 206 -12.92 -28.88 -10.52
C GLU A 206 -13.40 -29.35 -9.14
N GLU A 207 -12.55 -30.07 -8.41
CA GLU A 207 -12.82 -30.53 -7.03
C GLU A 207 -13.04 -29.33 -6.08
N ALA A 208 -12.31 -28.23 -6.28
CA ALA A 208 -12.56 -26.99 -5.53
C ALA A 208 -13.92 -26.36 -5.89
N GLY A 209 -14.35 -26.44 -7.14
CA GLY A 209 -15.68 -25.98 -7.57
C GLY A 209 -16.81 -26.80 -6.95
N GLU A 210 -16.64 -28.12 -6.82
CA GLU A 210 -17.58 -28.99 -6.12
C GLU A 210 -17.66 -28.65 -4.61
N LYS A 211 -16.52 -28.32 -3.99
CA LYS A 211 -16.43 -28.00 -2.56
C LYS A 211 -16.92 -26.60 -2.21
N PHE A 212 -16.58 -25.60 -3.01
CA PHE A 212 -16.84 -24.19 -2.69
C PHE A 212 -18.07 -23.63 -3.39
N GLY A 213 -18.54 -24.27 -4.46
CA GLY A 213 -19.53 -23.72 -5.37
C GLY A 213 -18.91 -22.69 -6.32
N TYR A 214 -19.69 -22.30 -7.33
CA TYR A 214 -19.34 -21.25 -8.28
C TYR A 214 -20.10 -19.95 -7.98
N PRO A 215 -19.55 -18.77 -8.31
CA PRO A 215 -18.26 -18.56 -8.97
C PRO A 215 -17.05 -18.87 -8.08
N LEU A 216 -15.92 -19.17 -8.71
CA LEU A 216 -14.60 -19.28 -8.06
C LEU A 216 -13.73 -18.09 -8.42
N MET A 217 -12.92 -17.63 -7.46
CA MET A 217 -11.84 -16.70 -7.73
C MET A 217 -10.52 -17.47 -7.84
N VAL A 218 -9.97 -17.55 -9.05
CA VAL A 218 -8.69 -18.21 -9.35
C VAL A 218 -7.58 -17.18 -9.35
N LYS A 219 -6.49 -17.45 -8.62
CA LYS A 219 -5.40 -16.49 -8.43
C LYS A 219 -4.04 -17.12 -8.63
N SER A 220 -3.12 -16.36 -9.21
CA SER A 220 -1.69 -16.64 -9.21
C SER A 220 -1.12 -16.41 -7.81
N LYS A 221 -0.25 -17.31 -7.36
CA LYS A 221 0.37 -17.21 -6.02
C LYS A 221 1.31 -16.01 -5.91
N ARG A 222 1.97 -15.62 -7.00
CA ARG A 222 3.01 -14.58 -7.04
C ARG A 222 2.78 -13.63 -8.20
N LEU A 223 3.42 -12.46 -8.13
CA LEU A 223 3.41 -11.43 -9.19
C LEU A 223 2.00 -10.94 -9.56
N ALA A 224 1.05 -11.05 -8.63
CA ALA A 224 -0.32 -10.59 -8.80
C ALA A 224 -0.44 -9.17 -8.23
N TYR A 225 -0.85 -8.21 -9.06
CA TYR A 225 -1.04 -6.79 -8.69
C TYR A 225 -2.09 -6.14 -9.60
N ASP A 226 -2.81 -5.13 -9.10
CA ASP A 226 -3.79 -4.34 -9.87
C ASP A 226 -4.74 -5.22 -10.72
N GLY A 227 -5.24 -6.32 -10.13
CA GLY A 227 -6.11 -7.31 -10.80
C GLY A 227 -5.42 -8.32 -11.71
N ARG A 228 -4.15 -8.10 -12.07
CA ARG A 228 -3.35 -9.11 -12.79
C ARG A 228 -3.11 -10.30 -11.88
N GLY A 229 -3.19 -11.49 -12.47
CA GLY A 229 -3.08 -12.73 -11.71
C GLY A 229 -4.38 -13.15 -11.01
N ASN A 230 -5.51 -12.46 -11.24
CA ASN A 230 -6.82 -12.84 -10.72
C ASN A 230 -7.78 -13.08 -11.89
N ALA A 231 -8.58 -14.14 -11.82
CA ALA A 231 -9.62 -14.43 -12.81
C ALA A 231 -10.80 -15.15 -12.17
N VAL A 232 -12.01 -14.82 -12.63
CA VAL A 232 -13.25 -15.39 -12.11
C VAL A 232 -13.71 -16.50 -13.04
N ALA A 233 -13.95 -17.69 -12.49
CA ALA A 233 -14.62 -18.77 -13.18
C ALA A 233 -16.07 -18.87 -12.69
N LYS A 234 -17.04 -18.59 -13.55
CA LYS A 234 -18.46 -18.58 -13.17
C LYS A 234 -19.10 -19.96 -13.16
N ASN A 235 -18.47 -20.93 -13.79
CA ASN A 235 -18.93 -22.30 -13.94
C ASN A 235 -17.73 -23.21 -14.27
N LYS A 236 -18.01 -24.52 -14.36
CA LYS A 236 -17.00 -25.54 -14.63
C LYS A 236 -16.39 -25.39 -16.03
N GLU A 237 -17.20 -24.98 -17.01
CA GLU A 237 -16.82 -24.90 -18.42
C GLU A 237 -15.80 -23.78 -18.67
N GLU A 238 -15.78 -22.74 -17.84
CA GLU A 238 -14.83 -21.63 -17.93
C GLU A 238 -13.43 -21.94 -17.37
N LEU A 239 -13.27 -23.02 -16.59
CA LEU A 239 -12.02 -23.34 -15.88
C LEU A 239 -10.78 -23.43 -16.80
N PRO A 240 -10.82 -24.14 -17.95
CA PRO A 240 -9.65 -24.22 -18.83
C PRO A 240 -9.22 -22.85 -19.37
N SER A 241 -10.19 -21.99 -19.72
CA SER A 241 -9.93 -20.65 -20.23
C SER A 241 -9.35 -19.72 -19.16
N VAL A 242 -9.91 -19.78 -17.95
CA VAL A 242 -9.42 -19.03 -16.79
C VAL A 242 -7.98 -19.41 -16.46
N VAL A 243 -7.66 -20.71 -16.39
CA VAL A 243 -6.29 -21.20 -16.13
C VAL A 243 -5.33 -20.74 -17.23
N ALA A 244 -5.73 -20.84 -18.51
CA ALA A 244 -4.92 -20.38 -19.61
C ALA A 244 -4.63 -18.86 -19.55
N SER A 245 -5.63 -18.05 -19.16
CA SER A 245 -5.48 -16.60 -19.00
C SER A 245 -4.48 -16.20 -17.90
N LEU A 246 -4.29 -17.08 -16.91
CA LEU A 246 -3.31 -16.91 -15.83
C LEU A 246 -1.95 -17.54 -16.14
N GLY A 247 -1.76 -18.08 -17.35
CA GLY A 247 -0.50 -18.67 -17.79
C GLY A 247 -0.30 -20.12 -17.36
N GLY A 248 -1.35 -20.83 -16.92
CA GLY A 248 -1.30 -22.25 -16.59
C GLY A 248 -0.87 -22.57 -15.15
N PHE A 249 -1.02 -23.84 -14.76
CA PHE A 249 -0.71 -24.31 -13.41
C PHE A 249 0.78 -24.18 -13.02
N GLU A 250 1.69 -24.20 -13.99
CA GLU A 250 3.13 -24.02 -13.76
C GLU A 250 3.47 -22.66 -13.14
N ARG A 251 2.59 -21.66 -13.27
CA ARG A 251 2.72 -20.35 -12.61
C ARG A 251 2.38 -20.38 -11.13
N GLY A 252 1.89 -21.52 -10.62
CA GLY A 252 1.42 -21.68 -9.26
C GLY A 252 0.09 -20.96 -9.05
N LEU A 253 -1.00 -21.72 -9.07
CA LEU A 253 -2.35 -21.21 -8.89
C LEU A 253 -2.96 -21.68 -7.56
N TYR A 254 -3.92 -20.92 -7.08
CA TYR A 254 -4.80 -21.32 -5.98
C TYR A 254 -6.18 -20.71 -6.22
N VAL A 255 -7.18 -21.23 -5.54
CA VAL A 255 -8.57 -20.76 -5.64
C VAL A 255 -9.11 -20.35 -4.30
N GLU A 256 -10.05 -19.42 -4.34
CA GLU A 256 -10.81 -18.97 -3.20
C GLU A 256 -12.30 -19.07 -3.50
N ARG A 257 -13.10 -19.41 -2.48
CA ARG A 257 -14.54 -19.23 -2.54
C ARG A 257 -14.84 -17.76 -2.84
N TRP A 258 -15.75 -17.53 -3.77
CA TRP A 258 -16.27 -16.18 -4.01
C TRP A 258 -16.91 -15.61 -2.74
N THR A 259 -16.46 -14.42 -2.33
CA THR A 259 -16.96 -13.76 -1.13
C THR A 259 -17.99 -12.70 -1.53
N PRO A 260 -19.28 -12.85 -1.20
CA PRO A 260 -20.30 -11.85 -1.47
C PRO A 260 -20.19 -10.70 -0.47
N PHE A 261 -19.22 -9.83 -0.67
CA PHE A 261 -19.01 -8.65 0.18
C PHE A 261 -19.93 -7.49 -0.24
N VAL A 262 -20.29 -6.64 0.72
CA VAL A 262 -21.02 -5.38 0.52
C VAL A 262 -20.12 -4.15 0.51
N LYS A 263 -18.97 -4.23 1.20
CA LYS A 263 -17.94 -3.18 1.22
C LYS A 263 -16.55 -3.81 1.28
N GLU A 264 -15.61 -3.15 0.63
CA GLU A 264 -14.18 -3.40 0.82
C GLU A 264 -13.66 -2.39 1.84
N LEU A 265 -12.98 -2.88 2.85
CA LEU A 265 -12.42 -2.07 3.93
C LEU A 265 -10.90 -2.20 3.92
N SER A 266 -10.21 -1.19 4.42
CA SER A 266 -8.76 -1.28 4.65
C SER A 266 -8.37 -0.66 5.99
N VAL A 267 -7.34 -1.23 6.61
CA VAL A 267 -6.73 -0.71 7.84
C VAL A 267 -5.22 -0.68 7.65
N ILE A 268 -4.62 0.46 7.95
CA ILE A 268 -3.17 0.59 7.99
C ILE A 268 -2.72 0.31 9.41
N VAL A 269 -1.76 -0.61 9.55
CA VAL A 269 -1.19 -1.00 10.83
C VAL A 269 0.30 -0.71 10.79
N ALA A 270 0.75 0.19 11.67
CA ALA A 270 2.16 0.37 11.95
C ALA A 270 2.55 -0.60 13.07
N ARG A 271 3.66 -1.32 12.89
CA ARG A 271 4.27 -2.23 13.88
C ARG A 271 5.70 -1.78 14.11
N SER A 272 6.09 -1.54 15.35
CA SER A 272 7.46 -1.16 15.71
C SER A 272 8.29 -2.36 16.15
N ARG A 273 9.59 -2.12 16.38
CA ARG A 273 10.57 -3.14 16.79
C ARG A 273 10.28 -3.78 18.14
N ASP A 274 9.61 -3.05 19.02
CA ASP A 274 9.13 -3.56 20.32
C ASP A 274 7.83 -4.38 20.21
N ASN A 275 7.35 -4.63 18.98
CA ASN A 275 6.10 -5.30 18.65
C ASN A 275 4.83 -4.55 19.07
N SER A 276 4.94 -3.28 19.48
CA SER A 276 3.75 -2.44 19.64
C SER A 276 3.15 -2.10 18.27
N THR A 277 1.82 -1.93 18.25
CA THR A 277 1.06 -1.69 17.02
C THR A 277 0.13 -0.51 17.17
N VAL A 278 0.04 0.29 16.12
CA VAL A 278 -0.92 1.39 16.01
C VAL A 278 -1.72 1.22 14.72
N CYS A 279 -3.04 1.26 14.84
CA CYS A 279 -3.94 1.15 13.69
C CYS A 279 -4.50 2.52 13.32
N TYR A 280 -4.45 2.86 12.03
CA TYR A 280 -5.16 4.01 11.48
C TYR A 280 -6.67 3.74 11.40
N PRO A 281 -7.51 4.79 11.27
CA PRO A 281 -8.94 4.61 11.09
C PRO A 281 -9.27 3.69 9.91
N VAL A 282 -10.30 2.85 10.07
CA VAL A 282 -10.83 2.02 9.00
C VAL A 282 -11.34 2.90 7.86
N VAL A 283 -10.91 2.60 6.65
CA VAL A 283 -11.36 3.26 5.41
C VAL A 283 -12.16 2.29 4.55
N GLU A 284 -13.04 2.82 3.72
CA GLU A 284 -13.69 2.06 2.66
C GLU A 284 -12.92 2.28 1.36
N THR A 285 -12.66 1.21 0.63
CA THR A 285 -11.98 1.25 -0.66
C THR A 285 -12.97 0.86 -1.75
N VAL A 286 -12.97 1.61 -2.86
CA VAL A 286 -13.81 1.31 -4.02
C VAL A 286 -12.89 1.06 -5.20
N HIS A 287 -12.92 -0.18 -5.72
CA HIS A 287 -12.13 -0.57 -6.87
C HIS A 287 -12.91 -0.47 -8.17
N LYS A 288 -12.25 0.00 -9.23
CA LYS A 288 -12.75 -0.07 -10.61
C LYS A 288 -11.72 -0.77 -11.45
N GLU A 289 -12.15 -1.80 -12.20
CA GLU A 289 -11.25 -2.60 -13.03
C GLU A 289 -10.08 -3.20 -12.21
N ASN A 290 -10.36 -3.56 -10.95
CA ASN A 290 -9.39 -4.07 -9.97
C ASN A 290 -8.27 -3.09 -9.56
N ILE A 291 -8.46 -1.80 -9.79
CA ILE A 291 -7.58 -0.73 -9.35
C ILE A 291 -8.33 0.13 -8.33
N CYS A 292 -7.67 0.46 -7.22
CA CYS A 292 -8.26 1.33 -6.20
C CYS A 292 -8.56 2.71 -6.80
N HIS A 293 -9.84 3.07 -6.79
CA HIS A 293 -10.35 4.29 -7.42
C HIS A 293 -10.68 5.37 -6.40
N VAL A 294 -11.30 4.98 -5.27
CA VAL A 294 -11.68 5.89 -4.19
C VAL A 294 -11.32 5.27 -2.85
N VAL A 295 -10.84 6.09 -1.93
CA VAL A 295 -10.67 5.76 -0.52
C VAL A 295 -11.48 6.74 0.30
N GLU A 296 -12.47 6.25 1.05
CA GLU A 296 -13.33 7.06 1.92
C GLU A 296 -12.89 6.89 3.38
N ALA A 297 -12.50 8.01 4.00
CA ALA A 297 -11.98 8.04 5.36
C ALA A 297 -12.76 9.04 6.23
N PRO A 298 -13.37 8.61 7.35
CA PRO A 298 -13.51 7.22 7.80
C PRO A 298 -14.55 6.44 6.99
N ALA A 299 -14.49 5.10 7.02
CA ALA A 299 -15.50 4.24 6.42
C ALA A 299 -16.90 4.50 7.02
N ASP A 300 -17.93 4.50 6.16
CA ASP A 300 -19.33 4.61 6.57
C ASP A 300 -19.90 3.25 6.99
N VAL A 301 -19.44 2.80 8.17
CA VAL A 301 -19.85 1.54 8.82
C VAL A 301 -20.02 1.74 10.32
N SER A 302 -20.75 0.82 10.97
CA SER A 302 -20.99 0.90 12.42
C SER A 302 -19.68 0.81 13.23
N ASN A 303 -19.67 1.37 14.43
CA ASN A 303 -18.51 1.29 15.33
C ASN A 303 -18.13 -0.15 15.69
N LYS A 304 -19.10 -1.08 15.68
CA LYS A 304 -18.85 -2.52 15.88
C LYS A 304 -17.98 -3.08 14.76
N ILE A 305 -18.34 -2.78 13.50
CA ILE A 305 -17.56 -3.20 12.32
C ILE A 305 -16.18 -2.55 12.32
N LYS A 306 -16.06 -1.26 12.67
CA LYS A 306 -14.75 -0.59 12.78
C LYS A 306 -13.82 -1.32 13.75
N LYS A 307 -14.30 -1.63 14.94
CA LYS A 307 -13.53 -2.38 15.95
C LYS A 307 -13.16 -3.78 15.48
N LEU A 308 -14.09 -4.48 14.82
CA LEU A 308 -13.84 -5.82 14.29
C LEU A 308 -12.75 -5.79 13.20
N ALA A 309 -12.87 -4.89 12.22
CA ALA A 309 -11.89 -4.70 11.15
C ALA A 309 -10.50 -4.35 11.69
N THR A 310 -10.43 -3.40 12.64
CA THR A 310 -9.17 -3.05 13.32
C THR A 310 -8.58 -4.26 14.05
N SER A 311 -9.40 -5.01 14.80
CA SER A 311 -8.92 -6.19 15.54
C SER A 311 -8.40 -7.30 14.62
N VAL A 312 -9.07 -7.57 13.50
CA VAL A 312 -8.63 -8.54 12.50
C VAL A 312 -7.30 -8.09 11.88
N ALA A 313 -7.19 -6.82 11.48
CA ALA A 313 -5.97 -6.27 10.91
C ALA A 313 -4.79 -6.29 11.88
N GLU A 314 -5.00 -5.86 13.12
CA GLU A 314 -3.99 -5.87 14.17
C GLU A 314 -3.52 -7.31 14.47
N LYS A 315 -4.46 -8.27 14.58
CA LYS A 315 -4.13 -9.69 14.80
C LYS A 315 -3.30 -10.25 13.64
N ALA A 316 -3.65 -9.92 12.40
CA ALA A 316 -2.91 -10.36 11.22
C ALA A 316 -1.46 -9.82 11.24
N ILE A 317 -1.27 -8.54 11.52
CA ILE A 317 0.06 -7.92 11.52
C ILE A 317 0.90 -8.33 12.74
N LYS A 318 0.28 -8.55 13.90
CA LYS A 318 0.97 -9.13 15.07
C LYS A 318 1.48 -10.55 14.83
N SER A 319 0.90 -11.28 13.88
CA SER A 319 1.37 -12.62 13.51
C SER A 319 2.61 -12.61 12.59
N LEU A 320 3.03 -11.45 12.11
CA LEU A 320 4.22 -11.25 11.28
C LEU A 320 5.39 -10.73 12.12
N GLU A 321 6.61 -10.87 11.58
CA GLU A 321 7.85 -10.45 12.21
C GLU A 321 8.42 -9.17 11.57
N GLY A 322 9.25 -8.45 12.32
CA GLY A 322 9.85 -7.19 11.88
C GLY A 322 8.92 -5.98 11.99
N ALA A 323 9.51 -4.80 12.02
CA ALA A 323 8.83 -3.53 12.03
C ALA A 323 8.45 -3.09 10.62
N GLY A 324 7.43 -2.25 10.51
CA GLY A 324 6.97 -1.73 9.24
C GLY A 324 5.56 -1.15 9.30
N VAL A 325 5.09 -0.71 8.13
CA VAL A 325 3.72 -0.22 7.95
C VAL A 325 3.06 -1.09 6.90
N PHE A 326 1.92 -1.66 7.27
CA PHE A 326 1.23 -2.69 6.49
C PHE A 326 -0.19 -2.23 6.20
N ALA A 327 -0.62 -2.35 4.94
CA ALA A 327 -2.03 -2.23 4.60
C ALA A 327 -2.71 -3.60 4.71
N VAL A 328 -3.86 -3.67 5.38
CA VAL A 328 -4.68 -4.89 5.47
C VAL A 328 -6.00 -4.63 4.79
N GLU A 329 -6.27 -5.31 3.67
CA GLU A 329 -7.57 -5.23 3.00
C GLU A 329 -8.52 -6.34 3.46
N LEU A 330 -9.77 -5.95 3.64
CA LEU A 330 -10.80 -6.71 4.30
C LEU A 330 -12.09 -6.65 3.48
N PHE A 331 -12.89 -7.70 3.56
CA PHE A 331 -14.24 -7.72 3.04
C PHE A 331 -15.24 -7.68 4.20
N LEU A 332 -16.24 -6.81 4.09
CA LEU A 332 -17.43 -6.82 4.92
C LEU A 332 -18.56 -7.49 4.14
N THR A 333 -19.20 -8.50 4.73
CA THR A 333 -20.34 -9.23 4.15
C THR A 333 -21.69 -8.74 4.69
N GLU A 334 -22.79 -9.16 4.07
CA GLU A 334 -24.16 -8.80 4.49
C GLU A 334 -24.51 -9.26 5.92
N ASP A 335 -23.86 -10.33 6.40
CA ASP A 335 -24.02 -10.87 7.76
C ASP A 335 -23.08 -10.23 8.79
N ASP A 336 -22.54 -9.04 8.49
CA ASP A 336 -21.66 -8.26 9.37
C ASP A 336 -20.34 -8.99 9.73
N GLN A 337 -19.91 -9.96 8.92
CA GLN A 337 -18.61 -10.60 9.08
C GLN A 337 -17.53 -9.77 8.40
N VAL A 338 -16.36 -9.74 9.02
CA VAL A 338 -15.17 -9.14 8.43
C VAL A 338 -14.12 -10.22 8.24
N CYS A 339 -13.75 -10.46 7.00
CA CYS A 339 -12.69 -11.40 6.65
C CYS A 339 -11.58 -10.72 5.86
N PHE A 340 -10.39 -11.29 5.95
CA PHE A 340 -9.25 -10.86 5.16
C PHE A 340 -9.52 -11.12 3.67
N GLY A 341 -9.57 -10.05 2.88
CA GLY A 341 -9.98 -10.11 1.49
C GLY A 341 -8.81 -10.46 0.58
N LEU A 342 -7.90 -9.51 0.40
CA LEU A 342 -6.78 -9.63 -0.52
C LEU A 342 -5.63 -8.73 -0.10
N SER A 343 -4.41 -9.23 -0.21
CA SER A 343 -3.13 -8.51 -0.15
C SER A 343 -2.78 -7.72 1.13
N THR A 344 -1.54 -7.90 1.56
CA THR A 344 -0.85 -6.90 2.40
C THR A 344 0.03 -6.09 1.47
N TYR A 345 -0.39 -4.86 1.14
CA TYR A 345 0.40 -3.97 0.28
C TYR A 345 1.34 -3.11 1.12
N PHE A 346 2.52 -2.86 0.57
CA PHE A 346 3.15 -1.55 0.69
C PHE A 346 2.39 -0.65 -0.29
N PHE A 347 1.69 0.37 0.23
CA PHE A 347 0.68 1.21 -0.43
C PHE A 347 0.84 1.48 -1.95
N LYS A 348 -0.25 1.77 -2.67
CA LYS A 348 -0.17 2.50 -3.94
C LYS A 348 -1.32 3.49 -4.02
N ILE A 349 -1.08 4.75 -3.65
CA ILE A 349 -2.06 5.83 -3.85
C ILE A 349 -1.79 6.42 -5.23
N TYR A 350 -2.75 6.29 -6.15
CA TYR A 350 -2.83 7.15 -7.32
C TYR A 350 -3.71 8.36 -6.96
N SER A 351 -3.15 9.56 -7.00
CA SER A 351 -3.93 10.81 -6.89
C SER A 351 -4.12 11.40 -8.29
N SER A 352 -5.37 11.47 -8.74
CA SER A 352 -5.78 12.37 -9.82
C SER A 352 -6.76 13.39 -9.24
N CYS A 353 -6.26 14.61 -9.08
CA CYS A 353 -6.97 15.88 -8.88
C CYS A 353 -8.03 16.01 -7.77
N SER A 354 -7.89 17.11 -7.03
CA SER A 354 -8.88 17.79 -6.17
C SER A 354 -8.84 17.43 -4.68
N GLY A 355 -7.84 17.96 -3.97
CA GLY A 355 -8.03 18.49 -2.61
C GLY A 355 -8.50 17.53 -1.51
N VAL A 356 -8.11 16.25 -1.55
CA VAL A 356 -8.32 15.31 -0.44
C VAL A 356 -6.99 15.05 0.27
N TYR A 357 -6.99 15.20 1.59
CA TYR A 357 -5.83 15.04 2.47
C TYR A 357 -5.15 13.68 2.24
N ILE A 358 -3.93 13.71 1.74
CA ILE A 358 -3.06 12.55 1.60
C ILE A 358 -2.63 12.15 3.01
N ILE A 359 -3.03 10.94 3.45
CA ILE A 359 -2.48 10.34 4.66
C ILE A 359 -1.03 9.97 4.34
N ILE A 360 -0.13 10.84 4.78
CA ILE A 360 1.32 10.67 4.70
C ILE A 360 1.70 9.55 5.67
N LEU A 361 2.36 8.53 5.14
CA LEU A 361 2.89 7.40 5.89
C LEU A 361 4.01 7.89 6.80
N VAL A 362 3.80 7.84 8.13
CA VAL A 362 4.82 8.12 9.14
C VAL A 362 5.56 6.83 9.47
N LEU A 363 6.85 6.80 9.17
CA LEU A 363 7.81 5.82 9.71
C LEU A 363 7.87 6.00 11.24
N PHE A 364 7.58 4.94 11.99
CA PHE A 364 8.15 4.75 13.32
C PHE A 364 9.31 3.78 13.22
N PHE A 365 10.43 4.28 12.70
CA PHE A 365 11.73 3.66 12.89
C PHE A 365 12.59 4.70 13.59
N LEU A 366 12.50 4.75 14.91
CA LEU A 366 13.50 5.26 15.85
C LEU A 366 13.08 4.86 17.27
#